data_AF-A0A8X6YZ33-F1
#
_entry.id   AF-A0A8X6YZ33-F1
#
_cell.length_a   1.000
_cell.length_b   1.000
_cell.length_c   1.000
_cell.angle_alpha   90.00
_cell.angle_beta   90.00
_cell.angle_gamma   90.00
#
_symmetry.space_group_name_H-M   'P 1'
#
loop_
_entity.id
_entity.type
_entity.pdbx_description
1 polymer ?
#
loop_
_entity_poly.entity_id
_entity_poly.type
_entity_poly.pdbx_seq_one_letter_code
_entity_poly.pdbx_strand_id
1 'polypeptide(L)'
;MEDQNGDVRNKDRLFYSMKDQFFVLKLAPLENFEKFLQWLIMAEKHHAIAGSIEEETGEFDNSKLVNMAASLESIILKLLQNTTNEGQVQGFREIQDLCKDPSVVISLCQCITQSVDPHVRKYAALLLRRRLLKVKFWRKLTPEIKQGLKQAILEAYVKDNERIVRNALAELIAAIAKHELSDGKWPELMELLNQSIRSNNITDREVGLYSLSVIAKTLGSKLKPHFKSLLSLFQKTLTDTSSADIPYFTICALTNMVCSIGTEELNLFQSLVPNIITIIRMLANDNEEKACECLEIFDELVECEVGVLAPHLRGLVEFCLEIAKSDKYGDELRIKAINIVAYLVRLKKKAIIKQKLAQPILDVFFPLMCRPCSGDYDYQDDDQLEEQSLPSASGQALDVMALHLPPTKLLPLLMQHLQGAFHHTNPHCRKGGFLAISVIAEGCSEFIRHK
;
A
#
# COMPACT_ATOMS: atom_id res chain seq x y z
N MET A 1 -18.17 35.44 -13.28
CA MET A 1 -16.75 35.72 -13.00
C MET A 1 -16.39 35.21 -11.61
N GLU A 2 -16.65 33.93 -11.33
CA GLU A 2 -16.31 33.27 -10.07
C GLU A 2 -16.03 31.81 -10.41
N ASP A 3 -14.86 31.53 -10.98
CA ASP A 3 -14.42 30.13 -11.17
C ASP A 3 -12.89 29.99 -11.36
N GLN A 4 -12.11 31.01 -10.98
CA GLN A 4 -10.63 30.97 -11.08
C GLN A 4 -9.91 30.95 -9.73
N ASN A 5 -10.63 31.07 -8.60
CA ASN A 5 -10.04 31.09 -7.25
C ASN A 5 -9.97 29.71 -6.56
N GLY A 6 -10.49 28.65 -7.19
CA GLY A 6 -10.42 27.27 -6.69
C GLY A 6 -9.12 26.54 -7.07
N ASP A 7 -8.54 26.86 -8.24
CA ASP A 7 -7.34 26.18 -8.75
C ASP A 7 -6.03 26.72 -8.12
N VAL A 8 -6.02 27.99 -7.70
CA VAL A 8 -4.86 28.60 -7.02
C VAL A 8 -4.69 28.05 -5.60
N ARG A 9 -5.78 27.86 -4.85
CA ARG A 9 -5.74 27.26 -3.50
C ARG A 9 -5.34 25.78 -3.47
N ASN A 10 -5.62 25.03 -4.55
CA ASN A 10 -5.19 23.64 -4.69
C ASN A 10 -3.70 23.53 -5.07
N LYS A 11 -3.21 24.46 -5.89
CA LYS A 11 -1.78 24.58 -6.24
C LYS A 11 -0.93 25.01 -5.04
N ASP A 12 -1.41 25.92 -4.21
CA ASP A 12 -0.70 26.35 -3.01
C ASP A 12 -0.61 25.22 -1.97
N ARG A 13 -1.68 24.43 -1.74
CA ARG A 13 -1.63 23.24 -0.87
C ARG A 13 -0.64 22.16 -1.35
N LEU A 14 -0.55 21.93 -2.66
CA LEU A 14 0.44 21.04 -3.26
C LEU A 14 1.87 21.58 -3.13
N PHE A 15 2.06 22.90 -3.21
CA PHE A 15 3.36 23.54 -3.06
C PHE A 15 3.88 23.53 -1.62
N TYR A 16 2.99 23.67 -0.64
CA TYR A 16 3.32 23.55 0.78
C TYR A 16 3.63 22.09 1.17
N SER A 17 2.83 21.11 0.72
CA SER A 17 3.10 19.67 0.91
C SER A 17 4.44 19.23 0.29
N MET A 18 4.83 19.79 -0.86
CA MET A 18 6.14 19.53 -1.46
C MET A 18 7.28 20.19 -0.69
N LYS A 19 7.09 21.39 -0.12
CA LYS A 19 8.12 22.06 0.70
C LYS A 19 8.39 21.33 2.02
N ASP A 20 7.36 20.74 2.62
CA ASP A 20 7.50 19.98 3.87
C ASP A 20 8.16 18.60 3.63
N GLN A 21 7.86 17.94 2.49
CA GLN A 21 8.62 16.78 2.02
C GLN A 21 10.07 17.11 1.65
N PHE A 22 10.33 18.35 1.21
CA PHE A 22 11.67 18.87 0.88
C PHE A 22 12.59 18.99 2.11
N PHE A 23 12.03 19.18 3.31
CA PHE A 23 12.83 19.36 4.53
C PHE A 23 13.19 18.02 5.19
N VAL A 24 12.30 17.03 5.12
CA VAL A 24 12.52 15.66 5.65
C VAL A 24 13.59 14.89 4.85
N LEU A 25 13.74 15.18 3.55
CA LEU A 25 14.71 14.52 2.67
C LEU A 25 16.16 15.02 2.82
N LYS A 26 16.41 16.12 3.55
CA LYS A 26 17.76 16.70 3.68
C LYS A 26 18.69 15.96 4.63
N LEU A 27 18.21 14.96 5.38
CA LEU A 27 19.01 14.29 6.41
C LEU A 27 18.77 12.77 6.54
N ALA A 28 18.09 12.12 5.61
CA ALA A 28 17.81 10.68 5.75
C ALA A 28 18.98 9.80 5.23
N PRO A 29 19.55 8.90 6.06
CA PRO A 29 20.41 7.82 5.58
C PRO A 29 19.61 6.87 4.66
N LEU A 30 20.31 5.96 3.99
CA LEU A 30 19.88 4.99 2.94
C LEU A 30 18.51 4.27 3.10
N GLU A 31 17.79 4.44 4.20
CA GLU A 31 16.48 3.84 4.51
C GLU A 31 15.32 4.38 3.67
N ASN A 32 15.45 5.54 3.01
CA ASN A 32 14.40 6.12 2.16
C ASN A 32 14.72 6.10 0.64
N PHE A 33 15.45 5.07 0.17
CA PHE A 33 15.78 4.91 -1.25
C PHE A 33 14.56 4.83 -2.18
N GLU A 34 13.41 4.30 -1.72
CA GLU A 34 12.16 4.35 -2.49
C GLU A 34 11.61 5.78 -2.66
N LYS A 35 11.67 6.60 -1.61
CA LYS A 35 11.29 8.03 -1.69
C LYS A 35 12.25 8.80 -2.61
N PHE A 36 13.53 8.44 -2.60
CA PHE A 36 14.52 8.98 -3.52
C PHE A 36 14.29 8.54 -4.98
N LEU A 37 13.91 7.28 -5.23
CA LEU A 37 13.48 6.81 -6.55
C LEU A 37 12.18 7.49 -7.02
N GLN A 38 11.22 7.72 -6.12
CA GLN A 38 10.01 8.49 -6.41
C GLN A 38 10.32 9.95 -6.74
N TRP A 39 11.23 10.58 -6.01
CA TRP A 39 11.74 11.92 -6.32
C TRP A 39 12.39 11.96 -7.71
N LEU A 40 13.18 10.95 -8.09
CA LEU A 40 13.75 10.81 -9.43
C LEU A 40 12.70 10.64 -10.54
N ILE A 41 11.61 9.93 -10.27
CA ILE A 41 10.46 9.81 -11.18
C ILE A 41 9.79 11.18 -11.38
N MET A 42 9.71 12.00 -10.34
CA MET A 42 9.21 13.38 -10.43
C MET A 42 10.21 14.30 -11.16
N ALA A 43 11.51 14.16 -10.90
CA ALA A 43 12.57 14.97 -11.54
C ALA A 43 12.70 14.68 -13.05
N GLU A 44 12.55 13.43 -13.50
CA GLU A 44 12.55 13.09 -14.93
C GLU A 44 11.34 13.67 -15.68
N LYS A 45 10.17 13.82 -15.02
CA LYS A 45 9.01 14.49 -15.64
C LYS A 45 9.26 15.97 -15.91
N HIS A 46 10.16 16.61 -15.17
CA HIS A 46 10.56 18.01 -15.38
C HIS A 46 11.71 18.19 -16.39
N HIS A 47 12.49 17.14 -16.68
CA HIS A 47 13.65 17.20 -17.60
C HIS A 47 13.44 16.53 -18.97
N ALA A 48 12.28 15.94 -19.24
CA ALA A 48 11.98 15.30 -20.53
C ALA A 48 11.64 16.33 -21.64
N ILE A 49 12.60 17.18 -22.00
CA ILE A 49 12.72 17.73 -23.35
C ILE A 49 14.16 17.48 -23.82
N ALA A 50 14.26 16.78 -24.97
CA ALA A 50 15.43 16.57 -25.83
C ALA A 50 16.14 15.20 -25.75
N GLY A 51 16.27 14.58 -26.92
CA GLY A 51 17.29 13.56 -27.23
C GLY A 51 16.78 12.35 -27.98
N SER A 52 16.58 12.47 -29.30
CA SER A 52 16.52 11.33 -30.22
C SER A 52 17.92 10.73 -30.38
N ILE A 53 18.06 9.41 -30.30
CA ILE A 53 19.32 8.70 -30.58
C ILE A 53 19.01 7.60 -31.61
N GLU A 54 19.63 7.73 -32.78
CA GLU A 54 19.85 6.65 -33.75
C GLU A 54 21.02 5.79 -33.25
N GLU A 55 20.96 4.46 -33.41
CA GLU A 55 22.17 3.65 -33.24
C GLU A 55 22.12 2.29 -33.94
N GLU A 56 23.31 1.93 -34.41
CA GLU A 56 23.70 0.79 -35.24
C GLU A 56 23.67 -0.55 -34.49
N THR A 57 23.41 -1.62 -35.24
CA THR A 57 23.41 -3.01 -34.76
C THR A 57 24.82 -3.61 -34.89
N GLY A 58 25.52 -3.86 -33.77
CA GLY A 58 26.83 -4.53 -33.72
C GLY A 58 26.83 -5.78 -32.85
N GLU A 59 27.55 -6.83 -33.28
CA GLU A 59 27.75 -8.10 -32.57
C GLU A 59 28.35 -7.91 -31.17
N PHE A 60 27.89 -8.72 -30.20
CA PHE A 60 28.26 -8.64 -28.78
C PHE A 60 29.62 -9.31 -28.51
N ASP A 61 30.63 -8.51 -28.14
CA ASP A 61 31.95 -8.98 -27.67
C ASP A 61 31.91 -9.28 -26.16
N ASN A 62 32.11 -10.55 -25.79
CA ASN A 62 32.10 -11.03 -24.40
C ASN A 62 33.12 -10.32 -23.49
N SER A 63 34.27 -9.90 -24.01
CA SER A 63 35.28 -9.20 -23.21
C SER A 63 34.83 -7.78 -22.81
N LYS A 64 34.12 -7.09 -23.72
CA LYS A 64 33.52 -5.77 -23.45
C LYS A 64 32.40 -5.86 -22.41
N LEU A 65 31.57 -6.90 -22.47
CA LEU A 65 30.47 -7.10 -21.53
C LEU A 65 30.94 -7.29 -20.08
N VAL A 66 32.00 -8.10 -19.88
CA VAL A 66 32.60 -8.33 -18.56
C VAL A 66 33.22 -7.04 -18.01
N ASN A 67 33.95 -6.29 -18.84
CA ASN A 67 34.53 -5.01 -18.44
C ASN A 67 33.44 -3.99 -18.07
N MET A 68 32.32 -3.99 -18.79
CA MET A 68 31.19 -3.11 -18.49
C MET A 68 30.45 -3.50 -17.21
N ALA A 69 30.29 -4.80 -16.92
CA ALA A 69 29.72 -5.27 -15.67
C ALA A 69 30.59 -4.89 -14.47
N ALA A 70 31.91 -5.05 -14.57
CA ALA A 70 32.85 -4.62 -13.52
C ALA A 70 32.82 -3.09 -13.32
N SER A 71 32.70 -2.32 -14.41
CA SER A 71 32.54 -0.86 -14.35
C SER A 71 31.22 -0.47 -13.67
N LEU A 72 30.11 -1.13 -14.01
CA LEU A 72 28.80 -0.91 -13.38
C LEU A 72 28.82 -1.23 -11.90
N GLU A 73 29.40 -2.37 -11.50
CA GLU A 73 29.55 -2.73 -10.09
C GLU A 73 30.34 -1.67 -9.31
N SER A 74 31.45 -1.19 -9.88
CA SER A 74 32.23 -0.11 -9.27
C SER A 74 31.42 1.19 -9.10
N ILE A 75 30.64 1.58 -10.10
CA ILE A 75 29.81 2.79 -10.06
C ILE A 75 28.67 2.63 -9.04
N ILE A 76 28.03 1.46 -9.00
CA ILE A 76 26.98 1.17 -8.02
C ILE A 76 27.55 1.22 -6.61
N LEU A 77 28.72 0.62 -6.35
CA LEU A 77 29.38 0.69 -5.05
C LEU A 77 29.71 2.13 -4.65
N LYS A 78 30.25 2.93 -5.58
CA LYS A 78 30.51 4.35 -5.33
C LYS A 78 29.23 5.09 -4.97
N LEU A 79 28.12 4.85 -5.66
CA LEU A 79 26.83 5.46 -5.35
C LEU A 79 26.30 5.07 -3.98
N LEU A 80 26.43 3.79 -3.62
CA LEU A 80 25.98 3.28 -2.32
C LEU A 80 26.82 3.85 -1.17
N GLN A 81 28.11 4.12 -1.40
CA GLN A 81 29.02 4.67 -0.40
C GLN A 81 28.99 6.21 -0.33
N ASN A 82 28.47 6.89 -1.34
CA ASN A 82 28.49 8.35 -1.39
C ASN A 82 27.30 8.97 -0.65
N THR A 83 27.60 9.75 0.38
CA THR A 83 26.61 10.46 1.20
C THR A 83 26.39 11.92 0.75
N THR A 84 27.13 12.40 -0.26
CA THR A 84 26.97 13.77 -0.76
C THR A 84 25.99 13.85 -1.93
N ASN A 85 25.16 14.89 -1.94
CA ASN A 85 24.19 15.13 -3.02
C ASN A 85 24.87 15.23 -4.40
N GLU A 86 26.02 15.93 -4.49
CA GLU A 86 26.76 16.11 -5.74
C GLU A 86 27.33 14.79 -6.26
N GLY A 87 27.91 13.98 -5.38
CA GLY A 87 28.46 12.69 -5.73
C GLY A 87 27.41 11.66 -6.15
N GLN A 88 26.23 11.69 -5.53
CA GLN A 88 25.09 10.89 -5.98
C GLN A 88 24.62 11.31 -7.38
N VAL A 89 24.41 12.62 -7.61
CA VAL A 89 24.00 13.14 -8.93
C VAL A 89 24.99 12.74 -10.03
N GLN A 90 26.30 12.83 -9.74
CA GLN A 90 27.34 12.45 -10.70
C GLN A 90 27.31 10.95 -11.02
N GLY A 91 27.23 10.08 -10.02
CA GLY A 91 27.14 8.63 -10.27
C GLY A 91 25.85 8.25 -11.02
N PHE A 92 24.73 8.96 -10.80
CA PHE A 92 23.52 8.75 -11.58
C PHE A 92 23.68 9.13 -13.05
N ARG A 93 24.40 10.21 -13.36
CA ARG A 93 24.72 10.58 -14.75
C ARG A 93 25.55 9.48 -15.43
N GLU A 94 26.55 8.95 -14.73
CA GLU A 94 27.39 7.86 -15.23
C GLU A 94 26.56 6.60 -15.54
N ILE A 95 25.64 6.21 -14.64
CA ILE A 95 24.70 5.11 -14.91
C ILE A 95 23.78 5.43 -16.08
N GLN A 96 23.28 6.66 -16.17
CA GLN A 96 22.38 7.07 -17.24
C GLN A 96 23.08 7.00 -18.61
N ASP A 97 24.35 7.40 -18.67
CA ASP A 97 25.16 7.33 -19.87
C ASP A 97 25.47 5.89 -20.28
N LEU A 98 25.84 5.02 -19.34
CA LEU A 98 26.02 3.59 -19.60
C LEU A 98 24.73 2.92 -20.08
N CYS A 99 23.59 3.40 -19.59
CA CYS A 99 22.29 2.88 -20.01
C CYS A 99 21.84 3.34 -21.41
N LYS A 100 22.62 4.15 -22.13
CA LYS A 100 22.36 4.44 -23.55
C LYS A 100 22.61 3.20 -24.40
N ASP A 101 23.62 2.41 -24.05
CA ASP A 101 23.94 1.14 -24.72
C ASP A 101 22.92 0.05 -24.33
N PRO A 102 22.23 -0.59 -25.29
CA PRO A 102 21.35 -1.74 -25.04
C PRO A 102 22.02 -2.92 -24.34
N SER A 103 23.34 -3.10 -24.50
CA SER A 103 24.13 -4.17 -23.89
C SER A 103 24.15 -4.13 -22.35
N VAL A 104 23.78 -2.97 -21.77
CA VAL A 104 23.64 -2.76 -20.31
C VAL A 104 22.72 -3.75 -19.63
N VAL A 105 21.73 -4.29 -20.36
CA VAL A 105 20.82 -5.33 -19.84
C VAL A 105 21.59 -6.57 -19.44
N ILE A 106 22.56 -6.98 -20.26
CA ILE A 106 23.38 -8.18 -20.01
C ILE A 106 24.32 -7.90 -18.83
N SER A 107 24.99 -6.74 -18.81
CA SER A 107 25.89 -6.40 -17.72
C SER A 107 25.17 -6.23 -16.37
N LEU A 108 23.98 -5.63 -16.34
CA LEU A 108 23.15 -5.58 -15.12
C LEU A 108 22.73 -6.97 -14.67
N CYS A 109 22.38 -7.86 -15.60
CA CYS A 109 22.06 -9.26 -15.28
C CYS A 109 23.28 -10.01 -14.72
N GLN A 110 24.49 -9.74 -15.22
CA GLN A 110 25.74 -10.25 -14.64
C GLN A 110 25.96 -9.73 -13.22
N CYS A 111 25.78 -8.42 -12.97
CA CYS A 111 25.87 -7.87 -11.61
C CYS A 111 24.89 -8.55 -10.65
N ILE A 112 23.64 -8.78 -11.09
CA ILE A 112 22.61 -9.48 -10.31
C ILE A 112 23.02 -10.91 -9.97
N THR A 113 23.68 -11.63 -10.88
CA THR A 113 23.96 -13.07 -10.71
C THR A 113 25.33 -13.37 -10.12
N GLN A 114 26.30 -12.47 -10.26
CA GLN A 114 27.71 -12.72 -9.94
C GLN A 114 28.27 -11.83 -8.83
N SER A 115 27.68 -10.66 -8.56
CA SER A 115 28.23 -9.76 -7.53
C SER A 115 28.12 -10.39 -6.14
N VAL A 116 29.19 -10.25 -5.36
CA VAL A 116 29.26 -10.75 -3.97
C VAL A 116 28.42 -9.87 -3.05
N ASP A 117 28.32 -8.57 -3.34
CA ASP A 117 27.62 -7.60 -2.51
C ASP A 117 26.08 -7.64 -2.75
N PRO A 118 25.28 -7.97 -1.72
CA PRO A 118 23.81 -8.00 -1.84
C PRO A 118 23.19 -6.65 -2.23
N HIS A 119 23.78 -5.54 -1.79
CA HIS A 119 23.28 -4.20 -2.14
C HIS A 119 23.52 -3.89 -3.61
N VAL A 120 24.65 -4.32 -4.18
CA VAL A 120 24.90 -4.21 -5.63
C VAL A 120 23.88 -5.04 -6.41
N ARG A 121 23.66 -6.31 -6.01
CA ARG A 121 22.65 -7.17 -6.67
C ARG A 121 21.25 -6.56 -6.62
N LYS A 122 20.83 -6.09 -5.44
CA LYS A 122 19.56 -5.36 -5.27
C LYS A 122 19.47 -4.17 -6.20
N TYR A 123 20.48 -3.31 -6.21
CA TYR A 123 20.47 -2.07 -6.98
C TYR A 123 20.45 -2.34 -8.49
N ALA A 124 21.24 -3.31 -8.96
CA ALA A 124 21.25 -3.74 -10.35
C ALA A 124 19.87 -4.27 -10.79
N ALA A 125 19.18 -5.05 -9.94
CA ALA A 125 17.83 -5.52 -10.21
C ALA A 125 16.82 -4.37 -10.33
N LEU A 126 16.89 -3.36 -9.46
CA LEU A 126 16.01 -2.18 -9.50
C LEU A 126 16.26 -1.28 -10.72
N LEU A 127 17.53 -1.09 -11.10
CA LEU A 127 17.88 -0.36 -12.33
C LEU A 127 17.32 -1.07 -13.57
N LEU A 128 17.52 -2.39 -13.63
CA LEU A 128 17.03 -3.19 -14.74
C LEU A 128 15.50 -3.15 -14.79
N ARG A 129 14.82 -3.29 -13.64
CA ARG A 129 13.35 -3.15 -13.53
C ARG A 129 12.87 -1.85 -14.15
N ARG A 130 13.48 -0.72 -13.79
CA ARG A 130 13.11 0.61 -14.30
C ARG A 130 13.21 0.69 -15.82
N ARG A 131 14.20 0.03 -16.42
CA ARG A 131 14.39 -0.03 -17.88
C ARG A 131 13.32 -0.88 -18.54
N LEU A 132 13.10 -2.09 -18.02
CA LEU A 132 12.17 -3.06 -18.62
C LEU A 132 10.70 -2.63 -18.48
N LEU A 133 10.34 -1.80 -17.49
CA LEU A 133 8.99 -1.24 -17.39
C LEU A 133 8.57 -0.44 -18.64
N LYS A 134 9.54 0.13 -19.38
CA LYS A 134 9.26 0.87 -20.62
C LYS A 134 8.96 -0.11 -21.76
N VAL A 135 7.68 -0.19 -22.18
CA VAL A 135 7.23 -1.08 -23.27
C VAL A 135 8.06 -0.93 -24.56
N LYS A 136 8.45 0.29 -24.92
CA LYS A 136 9.30 0.55 -26.10
C LYS A 136 10.67 -0.12 -25.99
N PHE A 137 11.25 -0.15 -24.78
CA PHE A 137 12.53 -0.80 -24.53
C PHE A 137 12.38 -2.32 -24.61
N TRP A 138 11.38 -2.91 -23.93
CA TRP A 138 11.12 -4.36 -24.00
C TRP A 138 10.95 -4.87 -25.43
N ARG A 139 10.22 -4.13 -26.27
CA ARG A 139 10.00 -4.52 -27.68
C ARG A 139 11.27 -4.52 -28.53
N LYS A 140 12.26 -3.68 -28.21
CA LYS A 140 13.54 -3.62 -28.93
C LYS A 140 14.47 -4.81 -28.62
N LEU A 141 14.28 -5.47 -27.49
CA LEU A 141 15.11 -6.63 -27.12
C LEU A 141 14.79 -7.83 -28.03
N THR A 142 15.85 -8.52 -28.47
CA THR A 142 15.75 -9.75 -29.26
C THR A 142 15.12 -10.88 -28.43
N PRO A 143 14.47 -11.87 -29.06
CA PRO A 143 13.88 -12.99 -28.33
C PRO A 143 14.92 -13.78 -27.52
N GLU A 144 16.16 -13.89 -28.00
CA GLU A 144 17.26 -14.56 -27.30
C GLU A 144 17.61 -13.85 -25.99
N ILE A 145 17.74 -12.51 -26.02
CA ILE A 145 18.00 -11.71 -24.81
C ILE A 145 16.84 -11.83 -23.84
N LYS A 146 15.59 -11.78 -24.32
CA LYS A 146 14.41 -11.94 -23.47
C LYS A 146 14.40 -13.29 -22.76
N GLN A 147 14.66 -14.38 -23.49
CA GLN A 147 14.67 -15.72 -22.91
C GLN A 147 15.81 -15.88 -21.89
N GLY A 148 17.03 -15.44 -22.24
CA GLY A 148 18.17 -15.49 -21.32
C GLY A 148 17.93 -14.67 -20.05
N LEU A 149 17.30 -13.50 -20.17
CA LEU A 149 16.94 -12.65 -19.03
C LEU A 149 15.90 -13.30 -18.13
N LYS A 150 14.83 -13.86 -18.71
CA LYS A 150 13.80 -14.60 -17.97
C LYS A 150 14.41 -15.75 -17.18
N GLN A 151 15.25 -16.57 -17.82
CA GLN A 151 15.93 -17.69 -17.17
C GLN A 151 16.84 -17.23 -16.03
N ALA A 152 17.76 -16.29 -16.32
CA ALA A 152 18.75 -15.83 -15.34
C ALA A 152 18.12 -15.18 -14.10
N ILE A 153 17.01 -14.44 -14.27
CA ILE A 153 16.34 -13.78 -13.15
C ILE A 153 15.60 -14.80 -12.27
N LEU A 154 14.92 -15.79 -12.86
CA LEU A 154 14.27 -16.85 -12.08
C LEU A 154 15.30 -17.69 -11.33
N GLU A 155 16.42 -18.04 -11.98
CA GLU A 155 17.52 -18.75 -11.32
C GLU A 155 18.15 -17.94 -10.19
N ALA A 156 18.41 -16.63 -10.41
CA ALA A 156 18.92 -15.74 -9.37
C ALA A 156 17.96 -15.64 -8.19
N TYR A 157 16.66 -15.57 -8.45
CA TYR A 157 15.63 -15.46 -7.44
C TYR A 157 15.55 -16.71 -6.54
N VAL A 158 15.69 -17.90 -7.14
CA VAL A 158 15.71 -19.16 -6.39
C VAL A 158 17.02 -19.34 -5.60
N LYS A 159 18.15 -18.89 -6.16
CA LYS A 159 19.48 -19.11 -5.58
C LYS A 159 19.84 -18.11 -4.47
N ASP A 160 19.35 -16.88 -4.53
CA ASP A 160 19.73 -15.83 -3.59
C ASP A 160 19.07 -16.02 -2.22
N ASN A 161 19.84 -15.91 -1.14
CA ASN A 161 19.34 -16.07 0.22
C ASN A 161 18.96 -14.73 0.88
N GLU A 162 19.43 -13.60 0.33
CA GLU A 162 19.25 -12.27 0.90
C GLU A 162 17.86 -11.72 0.60
N ARG A 163 17.07 -11.44 1.64
CA ARG A 163 15.69 -10.94 1.51
C ARG A 163 15.63 -9.66 0.66
N ILE A 164 16.59 -8.76 0.85
CA ILE A 164 16.63 -7.48 0.12
C ILE A 164 16.81 -7.67 -1.40
N VAL A 165 17.51 -8.73 -1.82
CA VAL A 165 17.75 -9.04 -3.23
C VAL A 165 16.55 -9.76 -3.81
N ARG A 166 16.04 -10.78 -3.11
CA ARG A 166 14.82 -11.50 -3.52
C ARG A 166 13.64 -10.56 -3.69
N ASN A 167 13.51 -9.55 -2.83
CA ASN A 167 12.48 -8.53 -2.98
C ASN A 167 12.63 -7.74 -4.29
N ALA A 168 13.83 -7.20 -4.56
CA ALA A 168 14.11 -6.48 -5.80
C ALA A 168 13.96 -7.36 -7.06
N LEU A 169 14.30 -8.65 -6.96
CA LEU A 169 14.09 -9.63 -8.03
C LEU A 169 12.60 -9.89 -8.29
N ALA A 170 11.77 -10.01 -7.25
CA ALA A 170 10.32 -10.14 -7.42
C ALA A 170 9.72 -8.93 -8.14
N GLU A 171 10.19 -7.73 -7.80
CA GLU A 171 9.78 -6.49 -8.46
C GLU A 171 10.20 -6.43 -9.94
N LEU A 172 11.39 -6.94 -10.25
CA LEU A 172 11.90 -7.11 -11.62
C LEU A 172 11.10 -8.17 -12.39
N ILE A 173 10.81 -9.31 -11.77
CA ILE A 173 9.96 -10.37 -12.33
C ILE A 173 8.59 -9.80 -12.70
N ALA A 174 7.96 -9.04 -11.79
CA ALA A 174 6.67 -8.42 -12.06
C ALA A 174 6.72 -7.43 -13.24
N ALA A 175 7.81 -6.67 -13.40
CA ALA A 175 8.00 -5.77 -14.54
C ALA A 175 8.09 -6.52 -15.88
N ILE A 176 8.77 -7.66 -15.91
CA ILE A 176 8.84 -8.51 -17.11
C ILE A 176 7.48 -9.18 -17.36
N ALA A 177 6.84 -9.67 -16.30
CA ALA A 177 5.57 -10.38 -16.35
C ALA A 177 4.45 -9.50 -16.94
N LYS A 178 4.50 -8.18 -16.71
CA LYS A 178 3.58 -7.20 -17.32
C LYS A 178 3.54 -7.25 -18.85
N HIS A 179 4.65 -7.64 -19.49
CA HIS A 179 4.76 -7.80 -20.95
C HIS A 179 4.44 -9.22 -21.40
N GLU A 180 4.87 -10.24 -20.64
CA GLU A 180 4.88 -11.63 -21.11
C GLU A 180 3.64 -12.44 -20.70
N LEU A 181 3.07 -12.21 -19.50
CA LEU A 181 1.94 -13.00 -19.00
C LEU A 181 0.64 -12.72 -19.77
N SER A 182 0.48 -11.50 -20.31
CA SER A 182 -0.74 -11.16 -21.09
C SER A 182 -0.88 -12.03 -22.34
N ASP A 183 0.25 -12.49 -22.88
CA ASP A 183 0.34 -13.28 -24.10
C ASP A 183 0.58 -14.77 -23.82
N GLY A 184 0.62 -15.20 -22.54
CA GLY A 184 0.93 -16.59 -22.16
C GLY A 184 2.36 -17.04 -22.44
N LYS A 185 3.32 -16.11 -22.57
CA LYS A 185 4.70 -16.37 -23.05
C LYS A 185 5.73 -16.69 -21.97
N TRP A 186 5.29 -16.86 -20.72
CA TRP A 186 6.18 -17.14 -19.59
C TRP A 186 5.60 -18.18 -18.61
N PRO A 187 5.35 -19.43 -19.07
CA PRO A 187 4.84 -20.50 -18.23
C PRO A 187 5.76 -20.83 -17.05
N GLU A 188 7.07 -20.67 -17.21
CA GLU A 188 8.10 -20.98 -16.20
C GLU A 188 7.91 -20.17 -14.91
N LEU A 189 7.43 -18.92 -15.02
CA LEU A 189 7.09 -18.09 -13.86
C LEU A 189 5.91 -18.69 -13.08
N MET A 190 4.88 -19.16 -13.77
CA MET A 190 3.70 -19.74 -13.13
C MET A 190 4.03 -21.08 -12.48
N GLU A 191 4.92 -21.88 -13.09
CA GLU A 191 5.45 -23.10 -12.49
C GLU A 191 6.22 -22.79 -11.22
N LEU A 192 7.14 -21.82 -11.26
CA LEU A 192 7.91 -21.39 -10.10
C LEU A 192 7.00 -20.95 -8.95
N LEU A 193 6.05 -20.04 -9.20
CA LEU A 193 5.13 -19.56 -8.16
C LEU A 193 4.33 -20.71 -7.53
N ASN A 194 3.82 -21.64 -8.35
CA ASN A 194 3.09 -22.80 -7.84
C ASN A 194 3.97 -23.73 -7.00
N GLN A 195 5.23 -23.92 -7.37
CA GLN A 195 6.19 -24.73 -6.61
C GLN A 195 6.55 -24.04 -5.29
N SER A 196 6.88 -22.74 -5.32
CA SER A 196 7.27 -21.97 -4.14
C SER A 196 6.14 -21.93 -3.10
N ILE A 197 4.91 -21.63 -3.51
CA ILE A 197 3.76 -21.53 -2.59
C ILE A 197 3.36 -22.90 -2.00
N ARG A 198 3.74 -24.01 -2.66
CA ARG A 198 3.47 -25.38 -2.19
C ARG A 198 4.70 -26.06 -1.59
N SER A 199 5.81 -25.33 -1.41
CA SER A 199 7.03 -25.87 -0.83
C SER A 199 6.82 -26.25 0.64
N ASN A 200 7.53 -27.29 1.09
CA ASN A 200 7.57 -27.64 2.51
C ASN A 200 8.43 -26.64 3.31
N ASN A 201 9.26 -25.84 2.63
CA ASN A 201 10.04 -24.78 3.26
C ASN A 201 9.16 -23.54 3.47
N ILE A 202 9.17 -22.97 4.68
CA ILE A 202 8.41 -21.76 5.04
C ILE A 202 8.90 -20.56 4.23
N THR A 203 10.21 -20.37 4.10
CA THR A 203 10.82 -19.23 3.41
C THR A 203 10.48 -19.23 1.92
N ASP A 204 10.42 -20.40 1.27
CA ASP A 204 10.01 -20.49 -0.13
C ASP A 204 8.55 -20.04 -0.31
N ARG A 205 7.66 -20.43 0.62
CA ARG A 205 6.25 -20.03 0.60
C ARG A 205 6.09 -18.53 0.81
N GLU A 206 6.79 -17.96 1.78
CA GLU A 206 6.79 -16.51 2.05
C GLU A 206 7.20 -15.72 0.82
N VAL A 207 8.32 -16.09 0.20
CA VAL A 207 8.88 -15.36 -0.94
C VAL A 207 8.04 -15.55 -2.19
N GLY A 208 7.50 -16.75 -2.41
CA GLY A 208 6.53 -17.01 -3.47
C GLY A 208 5.26 -16.16 -3.35
N LEU A 209 4.70 -16.02 -2.14
CA LEU A 209 3.52 -15.20 -1.89
C LEU A 209 3.81 -13.70 -1.98
N TYR A 210 4.95 -13.25 -1.47
CA TYR A 210 5.42 -11.88 -1.69
C TYR A 210 5.51 -11.56 -3.18
N SER A 211 6.06 -12.47 -3.97
CA SER A 211 6.23 -12.24 -5.41
C SER A 211 4.90 -12.20 -6.13
N LEU A 212 3.97 -13.08 -5.72
CA LEU A 212 2.60 -13.03 -6.22
C LEU A 212 1.88 -11.72 -5.85
N SER A 213 2.09 -11.17 -4.65
CA SER A 213 1.48 -9.88 -4.27
C SER A 213 2.02 -8.72 -5.13
N VAL A 214 3.33 -8.70 -5.39
CA VAL A 214 3.96 -7.71 -6.27
C VAL A 214 3.51 -7.86 -7.73
N ILE A 215 3.35 -9.10 -8.21
CA ILE A 215 2.82 -9.40 -9.56
C ILE A 215 1.35 -8.93 -9.65
N ALA A 216 0.52 -9.22 -8.65
CA ALA A 216 -0.87 -8.79 -8.60
C ALA A 216 -0.99 -7.27 -8.69
N LYS A 217 -0.21 -6.54 -7.90
CA LYS A 217 -0.10 -5.07 -7.95
C LYS A 217 0.28 -4.55 -9.34
N THR A 218 1.20 -5.23 -10.01
CA THR A 218 1.77 -4.76 -11.29
C THR A 218 0.86 -5.07 -12.49
N LEU A 219 0.17 -6.21 -12.48
CA LEU A 219 -0.65 -6.68 -13.59
C LEU A 219 -2.11 -6.20 -13.50
N GLY A 220 -2.64 -6.01 -12.30
CA GLY A 220 -4.04 -5.62 -12.08
C GLY A 220 -5.00 -6.54 -12.83
N SER A 221 -5.86 -5.96 -13.68
CA SER A 221 -6.90 -6.68 -14.43
C SER A 221 -6.36 -7.73 -15.42
N LYS A 222 -5.09 -7.65 -15.82
CA LYS A 222 -4.45 -8.67 -16.68
C LYS A 222 -4.32 -10.03 -16.01
N LEU A 223 -4.36 -10.09 -14.67
CA LEU A 223 -4.28 -11.32 -13.90
C LEU A 223 -5.63 -12.05 -13.80
N LYS A 224 -6.73 -11.43 -14.24
CA LYS A 224 -8.11 -11.94 -14.14
C LYS A 224 -8.29 -13.39 -14.61
N PRO A 225 -7.69 -13.86 -15.72
CA PRO A 225 -7.80 -15.27 -16.14
C PRO A 225 -7.38 -16.29 -15.07
N HIS A 226 -6.54 -15.89 -14.12
CA HIS A 226 -6.03 -16.76 -13.06
C HIS A 226 -6.76 -16.61 -11.72
N PHE A 227 -7.70 -15.66 -11.58
CA PHE A 227 -8.30 -15.30 -10.29
C PHE A 227 -8.96 -16.47 -9.56
N LYS A 228 -9.74 -17.32 -10.23
CA LYS A 228 -10.37 -18.48 -9.58
C LYS A 228 -9.35 -19.43 -8.95
N SER A 229 -8.26 -19.72 -9.66
CA SER A 229 -7.19 -20.57 -9.16
C SER A 229 -6.45 -19.92 -7.99
N LEU A 230 -6.19 -18.61 -8.08
CA LEU A 230 -5.54 -17.83 -7.02
C LEU A 230 -6.41 -17.76 -5.76
N LEU A 231 -7.70 -17.48 -5.90
CA LEU A 231 -8.63 -17.43 -4.76
C LEU A 231 -8.75 -18.79 -4.06
N SER A 232 -8.76 -19.89 -4.81
CA SER A 232 -8.70 -21.24 -4.23
C SER A 232 -7.38 -21.52 -3.51
N LEU A 233 -6.27 -21.02 -4.03
CA LEU A 233 -4.96 -21.10 -3.36
C LEU A 233 -4.96 -20.28 -2.06
N PHE A 234 -5.51 -19.07 -2.10
CA PHE A 234 -5.58 -18.15 -0.96
C PHE A 234 -6.45 -18.66 0.19
N GLN A 235 -7.47 -19.49 -0.08
CA GLN A 235 -8.18 -20.20 0.99
C GLN A 235 -7.23 -21.01 1.87
N LYS A 236 -6.20 -21.64 1.28
CA LYS A 236 -5.23 -22.46 2.02
C LYS A 236 -4.17 -21.59 2.69
N THR A 237 -3.63 -20.61 1.99
CA THR A 237 -2.53 -19.78 2.52
C THR A 237 -2.99 -18.81 3.60
N LEU A 238 -4.27 -18.39 3.61
CA LEU A 238 -4.84 -17.63 4.74
C LEU A 238 -4.96 -18.46 6.02
N THR A 239 -5.02 -19.79 5.93
CA THR A 239 -5.07 -20.68 7.11
C THR A 239 -3.71 -21.21 7.54
N ASP A 240 -2.67 -20.92 6.75
CA ASP A 240 -1.31 -21.37 7.01
C ASP A 240 -0.59 -20.39 7.94
N THR A 241 -0.68 -20.68 9.24
CA THR A 241 -0.04 -19.88 10.30
C THR A 241 1.37 -20.36 10.63
N SER A 242 2.03 -21.09 9.71
CA SER A 242 3.45 -21.49 9.90
C SER A 242 4.39 -20.29 10.00
N SER A 243 3.97 -19.16 9.42
CA SER A 243 4.60 -17.84 9.53
C SER A 243 3.53 -16.77 9.39
N ALA A 244 3.69 -15.63 10.07
CA ALA A 244 2.80 -14.48 9.91
C ALA A 244 2.88 -13.86 8.50
N ASP A 245 4.01 -14.02 7.80
CA ASP A 245 4.25 -13.44 6.47
C ASP A 245 3.40 -14.10 5.38
N ILE A 246 3.10 -15.40 5.51
CA ILE A 246 2.30 -16.16 4.54
C ILE A 246 0.88 -15.59 4.38
N PRO A 247 0.06 -15.50 5.45
CA PRO A 247 -1.27 -14.95 5.34
C PRO A 247 -1.24 -13.43 5.13
N TYR A 248 -0.24 -12.72 5.63
CA TYR A 248 -0.02 -11.29 5.35
C TYR A 248 0.14 -11.02 3.85
N PHE A 249 1.11 -11.65 3.18
CA PHE A 249 1.31 -11.46 1.74
C PHE A 249 0.13 -11.96 0.90
N THR A 250 -0.60 -12.96 1.40
CA THR A 250 -1.86 -13.38 0.80
C THR A 250 -2.90 -12.24 0.82
N ILE A 251 -3.05 -11.54 1.95
CA ILE A 251 -3.94 -10.37 2.04
C ILE A 251 -3.44 -9.26 1.11
N CYS A 252 -2.15 -8.94 1.10
CA CYS A 252 -1.61 -7.94 0.16
C CYS A 252 -1.92 -8.29 -1.30
N ALA A 253 -1.80 -9.56 -1.70
CA ALA A 253 -2.17 -10.00 -3.04
C ALA A 253 -3.68 -9.85 -3.31
N LEU A 254 -4.53 -10.22 -2.34
CA LEU A 254 -5.98 -10.05 -2.42
C LEU A 254 -6.38 -8.58 -2.56
N THR A 255 -5.78 -7.67 -1.78
CA THR A 255 -6.00 -6.21 -1.86
C THR A 255 -5.79 -5.71 -3.29
N ASN A 256 -4.67 -6.09 -3.92
CA ASN A 256 -4.34 -5.70 -5.28
C ASN A 256 -5.26 -6.30 -6.36
N MET A 257 -6.06 -7.31 -6.02
CA MET A 257 -7.02 -7.94 -6.94
C MET A 257 -8.43 -7.34 -6.84
N VAL A 258 -8.77 -6.66 -5.73
CA VAL A 258 -10.14 -6.23 -5.40
C VAL A 258 -10.82 -5.51 -6.56
N CYS A 259 -10.23 -4.44 -7.09
CA CYS A 259 -10.86 -3.63 -8.14
C CYS A 259 -10.95 -4.30 -9.51
N SER A 260 -10.49 -5.56 -9.65
CA SER A 260 -10.58 -6.34 -10.88
C SER A 260 -11.50 -7.56 -10.78
N ILE A 261 -12.04 -7.86 -9.59
CA ILE A 261 -12.94 -9.01 -9.40
C ILE A 261 -14.26 -8.79 -10.14
N GLY A 262 -14.84 -9.86 -10.69
CA GLY A 262 -16.15 -9.85 -11.31
C GLY A 262 -17.20 -10.56 -10.46
N THR A 263 -18.39 -10.74 -11.04
CA THR A 263 -19.50 -11.47 -10.43
C THR A 263 -19.17 -12.94 -10.14
N GLU A 264 -18.30 -13.54 -10.95
CA GLU A 264 -17.89 -14.95 -10.78
C GLU A 264 -16.99 -15.16 -9.57
N GLU A 265 -16.13 -14.19 -9.27
CA GLU A 265 -15.17 -14.24 -8.16
C GLU A 265 -15.78 -13.78 -6.83
N LEU A 266 -16.87 -13.01 -6.88
CA LEU A 266 -17.49 -12.37 -5.71
C LEU A 266 -17.77 -13.36 -4.57
N ASN A 267 -18.36 -14.51 -4.87
CA ASN A 267 -18.69 -15.52 -3.85
C ASN A 267 -17.44 -16.16 -3.22
N LEU A 268 -16.40 -16.36 -4.03
CA LEU A 268 -15.12 -16.89 -3.53
C LEU A 268 -14.47 -15.87 -2.60
N PHE A 269 -14.43 -14.60 -2.99
CA PHE A 269 -13.86 -13.54 -2.16
C PHE A 269 -14.64 -13.36 -0.85
N GLN A 270 -15.98 -13.39 -0.90
CA GLN A 270 -16.83 -13.37 0.30
C GLN A 270 -16.42 -14.46 1.30
N SER A 271 -16.18 -15.69 0.83
CA SER A 271 -15.77 -16.80 1.70
C SER A 271 -14.43 -16.58 2.42
N LEU A 272 -13.58 -15.68 1.90
CA LEU A 272 -12.27 -15.37 2.50
C LEU A 272 -12.35 -14.33 3.62
N VAL A 273 -13.38 -13.47 3.63
CA VAL A 273 -13.50 -12.33 4.56
C VAL A 273 -13.37 -12.74 6.04
N PRO A 274 -13.99 -13.83 6.52
CA PRO A 274 -13.81 -14.26 7.92
C PRO A 274 -12.36 -14.60 8.28
N ASN A 275 -11.64 -15.26 7.36
CA ASN A 275 -10.23 -15.59 7.56
C ASN A 275 -9.36 -14.33 7.53
N ILE A 276 -9.65 -13.39 6.62
CA ILE A 276 -8.96 -12.08 6.56
C ILE A 276 -9.10 -11.36 7.91
N ILE A 277 -10.32 -11.24 8.47
CA ILE A 277 -10.55 -10.62 9.79
C ILE A 277 -9.74 -11.33 10.88
N THR A 278 -9.70 -12.67 10.86
CA THR A 278 -8.97 -13.47 11.84
C THR A 278 -7.46 -13.21 11.78
N ILE A 279 -6.89 -13.13 10.57
CA ILE A 279 -5.47 -12.86 10.37
C ILE A 279 -5.12 -11.43 10.78
N ILE A 280 -5.93 -10.43 10.43
CA ILE A 280 -5.66 -9.04 10.84
C ILE A 280 -5.71 -8.93 12.36
N ARG A 281 -6.64 -9.63 13.02
CA ARG A 281 -6.69 -9.71 14.49
C ARG A 281 -5.42 -10.33 15.07
N MET A 282 -4.87 -11.37 14.45
CA MET A 282 -3.60 -11.97 14.87
C MET A 282 -2.45 -10.97 14.70
N LEU A 283 -2.32 -10.37 13.51
CA LEU A 283 -1.29 -9.37 13.19
C LEU A 283 -1.37 -8.16 14.10
N ALA A 284 -2.57 -7.69 14.47
CA ALA A 284 -2.73 -6.57 15.40
C ALA A 284 -2.04 -6.80 16.76
N ASN A 285 -1.87 -8.05 17.21
CA ASN A 285 -1.16 -8.35 18.47
C ASN A 285 0.35 -8.63 18.27
N ASP A 286 0.80 -8.83 17.04
CA ASP A 286 2.18 -9.24 16.72
C ASP A 286 2.96 -8.12 16.01
N ASN A 287 2.35 -7.51 14.99
CA ASN A 287 2.91 -6.46 14.17
C ASN A 287 1.79 -5.53 13.67
N GLU A 288 1.60 -4.40 14.37
CA GLU A 288 0.54 -3.42 14.06
C GLU A 288 0.70 -2.79 12.67
N GLU A 289 1.93 -2.59 12.19
CA GLU A 289 2.21 -2.04 10.85
C GLU A 289 1.62 -2.94 9.75
N LYS A 290 1.88 -4.26 9.83
CA LYS A 290 1.27 -5.24 8.92
C LYS A 290 -0.24 -5.31 9.05
N ALA A 291 -0.77 -5.13 10.26
CA ALA A 291 -2.22 -5.09 10.47
C ALA A 291 -2.85 -3.86 9.79
N CYS A 292 -2.21 -2.69 9.90
CA CYS A 292 -2.61 -1.46 9.22
C CYS A 292 -2.61 -1.64 7.69
N GLU A 293 -1.55 -2.21 7.12
CA GLU A 293 -1.49 -2.49 5.69
C GLU A 293 -2.59 -3.50 5.27
N CYS A 294 -2.79 -4.57 6.04
CA CYS A 294 -3.84 -5.54 5.72
C CYS A 294 -5.26 -4.95 5.80
N LEU A 295 -5.51 -3.95 6.66
CA LEU A 295 -6.80 -3.27 6.73
C LEU A 295 -7.12 -2.50 5.45
N GLU A 296 -6.14 -2.14 4.62
CA GLU A 296 -6.36 -1.51 3.30
C GLU A 296 -7.25 -2.34 2.38
N ILE A 297 -7.29 -3.67 2.56
CA ILE A 297 -8.23 -4.53 1.81
C ILE A 297 -9.69 -4.09 1.99
N PHE A 298 -10.05 -3.59 3.17
CA PHE A 298 -11.40 -3.13 3.44
C PHE A 298 -11.67 -1.77 2.82
N ASP A 299 -10.68 -0.89 2.75
CA ASP A 299 -10.77 0.39 2.05
C ASP A 299 -11.04 0.13 0.56
N GLU A 300 -10.24 -0.73 -0.07
CA GLU A 300 -10.43 -1.15 -1.47
C GLU A 300 -11.79 -1.83 -1.71
N LEU A 301 -12.24 -2.70 -0.80
CA LEU A 301 -13.54 -3.38 -0.93
C LEU A 301 -14.72 -2.41 -0.77
N VAL A 302 -14.60 -1.41 0.10
CA VAL A 302 -15.60 -0.36 0.29
C VAL A 302 -15.72 0.50 -0.97
N GLU A 303 -14.59 0.81 -1.62
CA GLU A 303 -14.55 1.65 -2.82
C GLU A 303 -14.96 0.90 -4.08
N CYS A 304 -14.45 -0.31 -4.30
CA CYS A 304 -14.63 -1.04 -5.55
C CYS A 304 -15.81 -2.03 -5.51
N GLU A 305 -15.97 -2.84 -4.45
CA GLU A 305 -16.90 -3.98 -4.46
C GLU A 305 -17.55 -4.27 -3.09
N VAL A 306 -18.35 -3.32 -2.58
CA VAL A 306 -19.02 -3.41 -1.27
C VAL A 306 -20.05 -4.56 -1.16
N GLY A 307 -20.33 -5.25 -2.27
CA GLY A 307 -21.10 -6.50 -2.30
C GLY A 307 -20.41 -7.63 -1.53
N VAL A 308 -19.07 -7.66 -1.54
CA VAL A 308 -18.28 -8.65 -0.79
C VAL A 308 -18.47 -8.51 0.72
N LEU A 309 -18.59 -7.29 1.22
CA LEU A 309 -18.72 -7.02 2.66
C LEU A 309 -20.15 -7.21 3.18
N ALA A 310 -21.16 -7.24 2.31
CA ALA A 310 -22.56 -7.24 2.73
C ALA A 310 -22.95 -8.40 3.69
N PRO A 311 -22.51 -9.66 3.46
CA PRO A 311 -22.81 -10.78 4.38
C PRO A 311 -22.04 -10.69 5.70
N HIS A 312 -20.89 -9.98 5.71
CA HIS A 312 -19.97 -9.92 6.83
C HIS A 312 -20.01 -8.59 7.59
N LEU A 313 -20.95 -7.69 7.24
CA LEU A 313 -21.04 -6.33 7.77
C LEU A 313 -20.99 -6.28 9.30
N ARG A 314 -21.80 -7.11 9.98
CA ARG A 314 -21.81 -7.18 11.45
C ARG A 314 -20.44 -7.53 12.00
N GLY A 315 -19.87 -8.64 11.52
CA GLY A 315 -18.59 -9.14 12.03
C GLY A 315 -17.45 -8.16 11.78
N LEU A 316 -17.46 -7.46 10.64
CA LEU A 316 -16.47 -6.43 10.33
C LEU A 316 -16.63 -5.20 11.25
N VAL A 317 -17.85 -4.72 11.46
CA VAL A 317 -18.10 -3.61 12.41
C VAL A 317 -17.68 -3.99 13.82
N GLU A 318 -18.09 -5.16 14.31
CA GLU A 318 -17.73 -5.65 15.65
C GLU A 318 -16.22 -5.79 15.82
N PHE A 319 -15.52 -6.32 14.81
CA PHE A 319 -14.06 -6.40 14.78
C PHE A 319 -13.38 -5.03 14.84
N CYS A 320 -13.80 -4.07 14.01
CA CYS A 320 -13.22 -2.74 14.01
C CYS A 320 -13.48 -2.00 15.33
N LEU A 321 -14.67 -2.16 15.92
CA LEU A 321 -15.00 -1.60 17.24
C LEU A 321 -14.16 -2.22 18.35
N GLU A 322 -13.82 -3.51 18.25
CA GLU A 322 -12.91 -4.18 19.18
C GLU A 322 -11.49 -3.63 19.11
N ILE A 323 -10.96 -3.33 17.92
CA ILE A 323 -9.67 -2.64 17.77
C ILE A 323 -9.77 -1.22 18.35
N ALA A 324 -10.74 -0.42 17.89
CA ALA A 324 -10.86 0.99 18.22
C ALA A 324 -10.97 1.24 19.74
N LYS A 325 -11.75 0.42 20.45
CA LYS A 325 -11.96 0.59 21.91
C LYS A 325 -10.75 0.17 22.75
N SER A 326 -9.79 -0.56 22.18
CA SER A 326 -8.75 -1.23 22.96
C SER A 326 -7.51 -0.36 23.13
N ASP A 327 -7.15 -0.08 24.37
CA ASP A 327 -5.98 0.76 24.72
C ASP A 327 -4.62 0.04 24.59
N LYS A 328 -4.62 -1.17 24.04
CA LYS A 328 -3.42 -1.98 23.78
C LYS A 328 -2.80 -1.70 22.42
N TYR A 329 -3.55 -1.07 21.51
CA TYR A 329 -3.11 -0.78 20.15
C TYR A 329 -2.76 0.70 20.00
N GLY A 330 -1.84 1.01 19.08
CA GLY A 330 -1.50 2.37 18.69
C GLY A 330 -2.67 3.11 18.05
N ASP A 331 -2.62 4.43 18.10
CA ASP A 331 -3.69 5.30 17.59
C ASP A 331 -3.91 5.12 16.07
N GLU A 332 -2.86 4.89 15.30
CA GLU A 332 -2.95 4.66 13.84
C GLU A 332 -3.89 3.49 13.50
N LEU A 333 -3.67 2.33 14.10
CA LEU A 333 -4.47 1.13 13.87
C LEU A 333 -5.93 1.33 14.32
N ARG A 334 -6.12 2.00 15.46
CA ARG A 334 -7.44 2.31 16.02
C ARG A 334 -8.21 3.30 15.16
N ILE A 335 -7.56 4.35 14.65
CA ILE A 335 -8.14 5.34 13.74
C ILE A 335 -8.54 4.68 12.43
N LYS A 336 -7.69 3.81 11.86
CA LYS A 336 -8.02 3.06 10.65
C LYS A 336 -9.28 2.22 10.84
N ALA A 337 -9.42 1.55 11.99
CA ALA A 337 -10.63 0.81 12.33
C ALA A 337 -11.89 1.70 12.46
N ILE A 338 -11.75 2.90 13.06
CA ILE A 338 -12.84 3.89 13.14
C ILE A 338 -13.29 4.32 11.74
N ASN A 339 -12.34 4.62 10.85
CA ASN A 339 -12.60 5.08 9.48
C ASN A 339 -13.34 4.02 8.66
N ILE A 340 -12.96 2.74 8.77
CA ILE A 340 -13.67 1.64 8.12
C ILE A 340 -15.13 1.59 8.57
N VAL A 341 -15.41 1.72 9.87
CA VAL A 341 -16.78 1.74 10.41
C VAL A 341 -17.55 2.95 9.87
N ALA A 342 -16.94 4.13 9.81
CA ALA A 342 -17.56 5.34 9.24
C ALA A 342 -17.96 5.11 7.76
N TYR A 343 -17.08 4.52 6.95
CA TYR A 343 -17.39 4.19 5.57
C TYR A 343 -18.54 3.17 5.45
N LEU A 344 -18.56 2.15 6.30
CA LEU A 344 -19.65 1.17 6.33
C LEU A 344 -20.98 1.80 6.74
N VAL A 345 -20.99 2.77 7.66
CA VAL A 345 -22.18 3.56 8.01
C VAL A 345 -22.71 4.31 6.79
N ARG A 346 -21.82 5.03 6.10
CA ARG A 346 -22.16 5.77 4.88
C ARG A 346 -22.79 4.87 3.81
N LEU A 347 -22.14 3.76 3.48
CA LEU A 347 -22.52 2.91 2.35
C LEU A 347 -23.64 1.91 2.67
N LYS A 348 -23.74 1.45 3.93
CA LYS A 348 -24.67 0.37 4.34
C LYS A 348 -25.64 0.81 5.44
N LYS A 349 -25.99 2.11 5.52
CA LYS A 349 -26.93 2.70 6.49
C LYS A 349 -28.19 1.87 6.81
N LYS A 350 -28.86 1.32 5.78
CA LYS A 350 -30.06 0.48 5.96
C LYS A 350 -29.75 -0.80 6.77
N ALA A 351 -28.62 -1.44 6.48
CA ALA A 351 -28.18 -2.63 7.17
C ALA A 351 -27.69 -2.32 8.59
N ILE A 352 -26.98 -1.20 8.80
CA ILE A 352 -26.57 -0.72 10.14
C ILE A 352 -27.78 -0.56 11.07
N ILE A 353 -28.84 0.11 10.59
CA ILE A 353 -30.07 0.27 11.36
C ILE A 353 -30.80 -1.07 11.57
N LYS A 354 -30.97 -1.87 10.51
CA LYS A 354 -31.67 -3.17 10.59
C LYS A 354 -30.99 -4.12 11.56
N GLN A 355 -29.66 -4.11 11.61
CA GLN A 355 -28.85 -4.95 12.48
C GLN A 355 -28.59 -4.32 13.86
N LYS A 356 -29.18 -3.15 14.16
CA LYS A 356 -29.03 -2.45 15.45
C LYS A 356 -27.57 -2.13 15.82
N LEU A 357 -26.74 -1.81 14.82
CA LEU A 357 -25.32 -1.53 15.01
C LEU A 357 -25.03 -0.07 15.42
N ALA A 358 -26.01 0.83 15.30
CA ALA A 358 -25.82 2.23 15.68
C ALA A 358 -25.47 2.42 17.17
N GLN A 359 -26.10 1.66 18.08
CA GLN A 359 -25.80 1.73 19.51
C GLN A 359 -24.38 1.22 19.82
N PRO A 360 -23.96 0.01 19.40
CA PRO A 360 -22.58 -0.46 19.60
C PRO A 360 -21.50 0.49 19.07
N ILE A 361 -21.77 1.16 17.94
CA ILE A 361 -20.85 2.14 17.37
C ILE A 361 -20.72 3.36 18.30
N LEU A 362 -21.84 3.91 18.79
CA LEU A 362 -21.84 5.03 19.73
C LEU A 362 -21.20 4.68 21.08
N ASP A 363 -21.42 3.46 21.57
CA ASP A 363 -20.82 2.96 22.82
C ASP A 363 -19.28 2.98 22.78
N VAL A 364 -18.68 2.94 21.60
CA VAL A 364 -17.22 3.02 21.42
C VAL A 364 -16.78 4.43 21.02
N PHE A 365 -17.41 5.04 20.02
CA PHE A 365 -16.95 6.33 19.49
C PHE A 365 -17.12 7.47 20.49
N PHE A 366 -18.21 7.49 21.26
CA PHE A 366 -18.44 8.59 22.20
C PHE A 366 -17.37 8.64 23.30
N PRO A 367 -17.01 7.54 24.00
CA PRO A 367 -15.88 7.56 24.92
C PRO A 367 -14.54 7.96 24.29
N LEU A 368 -14.30 7.62 23.02
CA LEU A 368 -13.07 8.02 22.32
C LEU A 368 -13.03 9.54 22.05
N MET A 369 -14.17 10.18 21.81
CA MET A 369 -14.29 11.65 21.74
C MET A 369 -14.02 12.34 23.09
N CYS A 370 -14.16 11.61 24.20
CA CYS A 370 -13.90 12.12 25.55
C CYS A 370 -12.44 11.98 25.99
N ARG A 371 -11.54 11.51 25.12
CA ARG A 371 -10.10 11.41 25.44
C ARG A 371 -9.40 12.78 25.35
N PRO A 372 -8.31 12.99 26.10
CA PRO A 372 -7.46 14.15 25.89
C PRO A 372 -6.82 14.11 24.49
N CYS A 373 -6.68 15.27 23.84
CA CYS A 373 -5.87 15.36 22.63
C CYS A 373 -4.39 15.41 23.01
N SER A 374 -3.54 14.72 22.27
CA SER A 374 -2.08 14.91 22.29
C SER A 374 -1.81 16.39 21.96
N GLY A 375 -1.38 17.19 22.93
CA GLY A 375 -1.15 18.64 22.76
C GLY A 375 -2.04 19.57 23.58
N ASP A 376 -3.03 19.08 24.35
CA ASP A 376 -3.84 19.92 25.26
C ASP A 376 -3.01 20.52 26.45
N TYR A 377 -1.70 20.29 26.51
CA TYR A 377 -0.80 20.78 27.58
C TYR A 377 0.10 21.98 27.22
N ASP A 378 0.26 22.32 25.93
CA ASP A 378 1.09 23.46 25.52
C ASP A 378 0.32 24.38 24.56
N TYR A 379 -0.23 25.46 25.10
CA TYR A 379 -0.73 26.60 24.32
C TYR A 379 0.44 27.42 23.74
N GLN A 380 1.34 26.79 23.01
CA GLN A 380 2.41 27.48 22.29
C GLN A 380 2.52 26.90 20.89
N ASP A 381 2.18 27.76 19.92
CA ASP A 381 2.52 27.71 18.50
C ASP A 381 3.02 26.37 17.96
N ASP A 382 2.22 25.75 17.09
CA ASP A 382 2.79 25.29 15.82
C ASP A 382 1.69 24.98 14.81
N ASP A 383 1.89 25.44 13.58
CA ASP A 383 1.26 24.96 12.34
C ASP A 383 1.67 23.49 12.04
N GLN A 384 1.71 22.64 13.06
CA GLN A 384 1.89 21.20 12.94
C GLN A 384 0.54 20.60 12.53
N LEU A 385 0.45 20.29 11.24
CA LEU A 385 -0.51 19.37 10.60
C LEU A 385 -1.34 18.60 11.63
N GLU A 386 -2.65 18.86 11.69
CA GLU A 386 -3.60 18.15 12.56
C GLU A 386 -3.33 16.64 12.50
N GLU A 387 -2.56 16.12 13.46
CA GLU A 387 -2.33 14.70 13.60
C GLU A 387 -3.73 14.10 13.84
N GLN A 388 -4.19 13.21 12.93
CA GLN A 388 -5.48 12.56 13.11
C GLN A 388 -5.44 11.87 14.48
N SER A 389 -6.31 12.30 15.38
CA SER A 389 -6.36 11.83 16.77
C SER A 389 -7.63 11.01 16.95
N LEU A 390 -7.65 10.16 17.99
CA LEU A 390 -8.85 9.38 18.31
C LEU A 390 -10.11 10.24 18.51
N PRO A 391 -10.05 11.40 19.22
CA PRO A 391 -11.21 12.28 19.32
C PRO A 391 -11.68 12.86 17.98
N SER A 392 -10.76 13.29 17.11
CA SER A 392 -11.13 13.87 15.81
C SER A 392 -11.69 12.81 14.86
N ALA A 393 -11.07 11.63 14.77
CA ALA A 393 -11.56 10.51 13.96
C ALA A 393 -12.94 10.03 14.43
N SER A 394 -13.15 9.87 15.74
CA SER A 394 -14.45 9.45 16.28
C SER A 394 -15.53 10.52 16.08
N GLY A 395 -15.19 11.80 16.20
CA GLY A 395 -16.09 12.91 15.90
C GLY A 395 -16.50 12.97 14.43
N GLN A 396 -15.56 12.79 13.51
CA GLN A 396 -15.85 12.68 12.07
C GLN A 396 -16.73 11.46 11.76
N ALA A 397 -16.48 10.32 12.41
CA ALA A 397 -17.33 9.14 12.25
C ALA A 397 -18.75 9.37 12.79
N LEU A 398 -18.92 10.13 13.87
CA LEU A 398 -20.22 10.54 14.39
C LEU A 398 -20.95 11.51 13.43
N ASP A 399 -20.24 12.44 12.81
CA ASP A 399 -20.80 13.29 11.74
C ASP A 399 -21.34 12.44 10.59
N VAL A 400 -20.55 11.46 10.12
CA VAL A 400 -20.98 10.50 9.09
C VAL A 400 -22.24 9.73 9.52
N MET A 401 -22.36 9.37 10.80
CA MET A 401 -23.60 8.80 11.32
C MET A 401 -24.78 9.78 11.23
N ALA A 402 -24.59 11.04 11.61
CA ALA A 402 -25.63 12.06 11.57
C ALA A 402 -26.09 12.39 10.15
N LEU A 403 -25.17 12.45 9.18
CA LEU A 403 -25.47 12.72 7.77
C LEU A 403 -26.22 11.59 7.06
N HIS A 404 -26.12 10.35 7.54
CA HIS A 404 -26.62 9.18 6.81
C HIS A 404 -27.66 8.34 7.55
N LEU A 405 -27.68 8.34 8.88
CA LEU A 405 -28.66 7.61 9.66
C LEU A 405 -29.89 8.49 9.93
N PRO A 406 -31.10 7.92 10.02
CA PRO A 406 -32.29 8.70 10.37
C PRO A 406 -32.14 9.36 11.75
N PRO A 407 -32.35 10.69 11.89
CA PRO A 407 -32.23 11.39 13.18
C PRO A 407 -33.15 10.81 14.27
N THR A 408 -34.34 10.32 13.89
CA THR A 408 -35.28 9.64 14.78
C THR A 408 -34.75 8.34 15.40
N LYS A 409 -33.71 7.75 14.81
CA LYS A 409 -33.03 6.55 15.30
C LYS A 409 -31.70 6.87 15.97
N LEU A 410 -30.97 7.88 15.50
CA LEU A 410 -29.66 8.25 16.03
C LEU A 410 -29.76 9.09 17.32
N LEU A 411 -30.55 10.16 17.32
CA LEU A 411 -30.57 11.13 18.41
C LEU A 411 -30.99 10.53 19.76
N PRO A 412 -32.01 9.66 19.86
CA PRO A 412 -32.37 9.05 21.14
C PRO A 412 -31.22 8.24 21.75
N LEU A 413 -30.39 7.61 20.92
CA LEU A 413 -29.22 6.84 21.38
C LEU A 413 -28.13 7.80 21.85
N LEU A 414 -27.80 8.81 21.04
CA LEU A 414 -26.78 9.81 21.38
C LEU A 414 -27.12 10.59 22.66
N MET A 415 -28.40 10.92 22.89
CA MET A 415 -28.83 11.62 24.10
C MET A 415 -28.51 10.85 25.38
N GLN A 416 -28.50 9.51 25.35
CA GLN A 416 -28.12 8.69 26.51
C GLN A 416 -26.67 8.94 26.92
N HIS A 417 -25.77 9.13 25.95
CA HIS A 417 -24.37 9.44 26.19
C HIS A 417 -24.16 10.90 26.61
N LEU A 418 -24.84 11.84 25.95
CA LEU A 418 -24.72 13.29 26.24
C LEU A 418 -25.17 13.66 27.65
N GLN A 419 -26.26 13.06 28.15
CA GLN A 419 -26.73 13.30 29.52
C GLN A 419 -25.67 12.93 30.56
N GLY A 420 -24.97 11.81 30.37
CA GLY A 420 -23.85 11.41 31.22
C GLY A 420 -22.65 12.34 31.09
N ALA A 421 -22.32 12.76 29.87
CA ALA A 421 -21.16 13.61 29.58
C ALA A 421 -21.24 15.00 30.23
N PHE A 422 -22.39 15.68 30.15
CA PHE A 422 -22.54 17.05 30.68
C PHE A 422 -22.46 17.14 32.20
N HIS A 423 -22.83 16.07 32.91
CA HIS A 423 -22.74 15.99 34.36
C HIS A 423 -21.43 15.34 34.83
N HIS A 424 -20.56 14.91 33.93
CA HIS A 424 -19.31 14.25 34.30
C HIS A 424 -18.31 15.25 34.87
N THR A 425 -17.64 14.87 35.95
CA THR A 425 -16.55 15.64 36.58
C THR A 425 -15.33 15.85 35.68
N ASN A 426 -15.07 14.94 34.73
CA ASN A 426 -13.94 15.00 33.81
C ASN A 426 -14.19 16.06 32.72
N PRO A 427 -13.34 17.10 32.58
CA PRO A 427 -13.50 18.12 31.55
C PRO A 427 -13.47 17.58 30.12
N HIS A 428 -12.71 16.52 29.85
CA HIS A 428 -12.64 15.91 28.52
C HIS A 428 -13.96 15.20 28.15
N CYS A 429 -14.67 14.64 29.12
CA CYS A 429 -16.02 14.10 28.90
C CYS A 429 -17.01 15.20 28.52
N ARG A 430 -16.95 16.35 29.21
CA ARG A 430 -17.78 17.52 28.85
C ARG A 430 -17.40 18.07 27.46
N LYS A 431 -16.10 18.20 27.15
CA LYS A 431 -15.58 18.59 25.81
C LYS A 431 -16.09 17.65 24.72
N GLY A 432 -16.01 16.33 24.93
CA GLY A 432 -16.54 15.33 24.01
C GLY A 432 -18.05 15.44 23.80
N GLY A 433 -18.82 15.77 24.84
CA GLY A 433 -20.24 16.07 24.72
C GLY A 433 -20.54 17.29 23.85
N PHE A 434 -19.79 18.38 24.03
CA PHE A 434 -19.91 19.57 23.17
C PHE A 434 -19.49 19.30 21.72
N LEU A 435 -18.40 18.55 21.53
CA LEU A 435 -17.95 18.11 20.21
C LEU A 435 -19.02 17.26 19.51
N ALA A 436 -19.65 16.34 20.24
CA ALA A 436 -20.74 15.53 19.71
C ALA A 436 -21.94 16.39 19.27
N ILE A 437 -22.33 17.41 20.04
CA ILE A 437 -23.37 18.35 19.61
C ILE A 437 -22.93 19.13 18.36
N SER A 438 -21.67 19.60 18.31
CA SER A 438 -21.22 20.41 17.17
C SER A 438 -21.21 19.60 15.88
N VAL A 439 -20.75 18.35 15.92
CA VAL A 439 -20.65 17.53 14.69
C VAL A 439 -22.01 17.07 14.17
N ILE A 440 -22.99 16.79 15.03
CA ILE A 440 -24.32 16.37 14.55
C ILE A 440 -25.19 17.52 14.04
N ALA A 441 -24.79 18.77 14.28
CA ALA A 441 -25.61 19.94 14.02
C ALA A 441 -26.02 20.05 12.54
N GLU A 442 -25.12 19.71 11.62
CA GLU A 442 -25.39 19.69 10.18
C GLU A 442 -26.38 18.58 9.81
N GLY A 443 -26.01 17.33 10.06
CA GLY A 443 -26.80 16.15 9.65
C GLY A 443 -28.16 15.99 10.33
N CYS A 444 -28.35 16.59 11.51
CA CYS A 444 -29.62 16.55 12.25
C CYS A 444 -30.37 17.89 12.29
N SER A 445 -29.90 18.92 11.57
CA SER A 445 -30.43 20.30 11.64
C SER A 445 -31.94 20.42 11.47
N GLU A 446 -32.51 19.84 10.41
CA GLU A 446 -33.95 19.91 10.13
C GLU A 446 -34.78 19.31 11.27
N PHE A 447 -34.37 18.14 11.78
CA PHE A 447 -35.08 17.47 12.86
C PHE A 447 -34.99 18.27 14.17
N ILE A 448 -33.84 18.87 14.47
CA ILE A 448 -33.64 19.70 15.67
C ILE A 448 -34.45 21.00 15.60
N ARG A 449 -34.63 21.58 14.41
CA ARG A 449 -35.42 22.82 14.24
C ARG A 449 -36.93 22.62 14.37
N HIS A 450 -37.41 21.42 14.06
CA HIS A 450 -38.86 21.12 13.99
C HIS A 450 -39.41 20.40 15.22
N LYS A 451 -38.61 20.24 16.28
CA LYS A 451 -38.97 19.56 17.52
C LYS A 451 -38.50 20.37 18.71
#